data_AF-A0AA90TUS1-F1
#
_entry.id   AF-A0AA90TUS1-F1
#
_cell.length_a   1.000
_cell.length_b   1.000
_cell.length_c   1.000
_cell.angle_alpha   90.00
_cell.angle_beta   90.00
_cell.angle_gamma   90.00
#
_symmetry.space_group_name_H-M   'P 1'
#
loop_
_entity.id
_entity.type
_entity.pdbx_description
1 polymer ?
#
loop_
_entity_poly.entity_id
_entity_poly.type
_entity_poly.pdbx_seq_one_letter_code
_entity_poly.pdbx_strand_id
1 'polypeptide(L)'
;MRLPGTRYQEQGWEQVRKLLGHCSLQAFAVSSPARLLDRPDTLADYVDLTAEALHACARTARAEAPANSYGESALELSLSLLYELQARPADWAALCAAVANEHQKIGAFWTTPGGDAILRKKINDMYAGVRDKVDSDNYQAACGRSCSPNKMYAYRMLDTAYSDIARLFGAWREHAGQVAAILGREVVAMPIEVRQMRSIGTCKAEWVLRWSESLERFGGGAGPLHTRSKRFANLKNNVPKIAGMLTEIGDYEELSSNRDRDWLHDAGEAANWLEDLWRVSDAAVDDGDSRIQPAPESEDDADAQDPDPAPEAAPEPEPYDSAIAVSLSLPPRFMELAWAAQDHGSWSARQLAACSLPVRLAVYLKMLGGLDDSYPGEWLDPATGELPTMQQLAVLDQISLPTLRKRRDAAIASLLEAVP
;
A
#
# COMPACT_ATOMS: atom_id res chain seq x y z
N MET A 1 -13.34 -2.46 2.51
CA MET A 1 -14.73 -1.97 2.52
C MET A 1 -15.07 -1.37 1.19
N ARG A 2 -16.12 -1.87 0.54
CA ARG A 2 -16.74 -1.23 -0.62
C ARG A 2 -18.17 -0.91 -0.23
N LEU A 3 -18.54 0.36 -0.27
CA LEU A 3 -19.92 0.83 -0.13
C LEU A 3 -20.22 1.75 -1.34
N PRO A 4 -21.50 1.95 -1.70
CA PRO A 4 -21.88 2.88 -2.75
C PRO A 4 -21.25 4.25 -2.54
N GLY A 5 -20.57 4.76 -3.57
CA GLY A 5 -19.97 6.10 -3.58
C GLY A 5 -18.71 6.29 -2.72
N THR A 6 -18.27 5.27 -1.95
CA THR A 6 -17.08 5.42 -1.10
C THR A 6 -15.80 5.20 -1.90
N ARG A 7 -14.88 6.16 -1.89
CA ARG A 7 -13.59 6.10 -2.63
C ARG A 7 -12.41 5.74 -1.74
N TYR A 8 -12.46 6.08 -0.45
CA TYR A 8 -11.32 5.92 0.47
C TYR A 8 -11.39 4.61 1.24
N GLN A 9 -10.82 3.56 0.63
CA GLN A 9 -10.76 2.20 1.17
C GLN A 9 -9.57 2.03 2.12
N GLU A 10 -9.70 1.12 3.10
CA GLU A 10 -8.69 0.98 4.16
C GLU A 10 -7.33 0.49 3.64
N GLN A 11 -7.30 -0.36 2.61
CA GLN A 11 -6.06 -0.90 2.03
C GLN A 11 -5.12 0.20 1.49
N GLY A 12 -5.68 1.26 0.89
CA GLY A 12 -4.91 2.36 0.30
C GLY A 12 -4.86 3.62 1.14
N TRP A 13 -5.76 3.74 2.12
CA TRP A 13 -5.83 4.90 3.00
C TRP A 13 -4.51 5.21 3.70
N GLU A 14 -3.76 4.18 4.08
CA GLU A 14 -2.47 4.38 4.76
C GLU A 14 -1.45 5.13 3.87
N GLN A 15 -1.44 4.88 2.56
CA GLN A 15 -0.57 5.60 1.63
C GLN A 15 -1.04 7.04 1.44
N VAL A 16 -2.34 7.25 1.23
CA VAL A 16 -2.96 8.58 1.14
C VAL A 16 -2.66 9.43 2.39
N ARG A 17 -2.85 8.84 3.57
CA ARG A 17 -2.59 9.48 4.87
C ARG A 17 -1.12 9.85 5.04
N LYS A 18 -0.21 8.93 4.70
CA LYS A 18 1.24 9.18 4.78
C LYS A 18 1.68 10.27 3.80
N LEU A 19 1.14 10.27 2.58
CA LEU A 19 1.45 11.25 1.55
C LEU A 19 0.95 12.64 1.94
N LEU A 20 -0.34 12.78 2.30
CA LEU A 20 -0.90 14.03 2.79
C LEU A 20 -0.16 14.55 4.02
N GLY A 21 0.14 13.68 4.99
CA GLY A 21 0.91 14.05 6.18
C GLY A 21 2.32 14.55 5.85
N HIS A 22 2.99 13.97 4.85
CA HIS A 22 4.31 14.40 4.40
C HIS A 22 4.25 15.76 3.68
N CYS A 23 3.41 15.89 2.65
CA CYS A 23 3.28 17.11 1.86
C CYS A 23 2.77 18.29 2.70
N SER A 24 1.90 18.04 3.68
CA SER A 24 1.46 19.08 4.61
C SER A 24 2.58 19.61 5.49
N LEU A 25 3.50 18.75 5.96
CA LEU A 25 4.67 19.21 6.71
C LEU A 25 5.60 20.06 5.83
N GLN A 26 5.76 19.71 4.55
CA GLN A 26 6.51 20.55 3.60
C GLN A 26 5.83 21.93 3.42
N ALA A 27 4.52 21.97 3.25
CA ALA A 27 3.76 23.22 3.17
C ALA A 27 3.93 24.09 4.43
N PHE A 28 3.97 23.48 5.61
CA PHE A 28 4.23 24.19 6.87
C PHE A 28 5.68 24.58 7.08
N ALA A 29 6.65 23.89 6.46
CA ALA A 29 8.04 24.34 6.45
C ALA A 29 8.20 25.67 5.70
N VAL A 30 7.39 25.89 4.65
CA VAL A 30 7.36 27.15 3.87
C VAL A 30 6.54 28.24 4.58
N SER A 31 5.33 27.90 5.05
CA SER A 31 4.38 28.88 5.59
C SER A 31 4.48 29.12 7.10
N SER A 32 5.17 28.26 7.85
CA SER A 32 5.20 28.19 9.32
C SER A 32 3.87 27.79 10.00
N PRO A 33 3.87 26.79 10.91
CA PRO A 33 2.69 26.42 11.69
C PRO A 33 2.13 27.55 12.55
N ALA A 34 2.94 28.56 12.89
CA ALA A 34 2.51 29.71 13.69
C ALA A 34 1.35 30.48 13.01
N ARG A 35 1.26 30.48 11.68
CA ARG A 35 0.18 31.16 10.95
C ARG A 35 -1.21 30.58 11.26
N LEU A 36 -1.28 29.32 11.70
CA LEU A 36 -2.53 28.69 12.14
C LEU A 36 -3.12 29.32 13.41
N LEU A 37 -2.30 30.04 14.19
CA LEU A 37 -2.76 30.75 15.39
C LEU A 37 -3.31 32.14 15.06
N ASP A 38 -2.72 32.81 14.07
CA ASP A 38 -2.95 34.25 13.84
C ASP A 38 -4.07 34.52 12.83
N ARG A 39 -4.28 33.64 11.84
CA ARG A 39 -5.22 33.87 10.74
C ARG A 39 -6.01 32.60 10.38
N PRO A 40 -7.35 32.61 10.52
CA PRO A 40 -8.18 31.49 10.08
C PRO A 40 -8.23 31.36 8.55
N ASP A 41 -7.93 32.44 7.82
CA ASP A 41 -7.94 32.50 6.36
C ASP A 41 -6.62 32.05 5.72
N THR A 42 -6.06 30.97 6.27
CA THR A 42 -4.81 30.34 5.81
C THR A 42 -5.05 29.11 4.94
N LEU A 43 -6.32 28.74 4.73
CA LEU A 43 -6.70 27.54 4.02
C LEU A 43 -6.28 27.57 2.54
N ALA A 44 -6.48 28.70 1.85
CA ALA A 44 -6.09 28.84 0.44
C ALA A 44 -4.58 28.64 0.25
N ASP A 45 -3.76 29.38 1.01
CA ASP A 45 -2.29 29.24 1.01
C ASP A 45 -1.86 27.79 1.30
N TYR A 46 -2.49 27.13 2.28
CA TYR A 46 -2.20 25.74 2.62
C TYR A 46 -2.54 24.77 1.49
N VAL A 47 -3.69 24.95 0.84
CA VAL A 47 -4.12 24.12 -0.30
C VAL A 47 -3.14 24.25 -1.44
N ASP A 48 -2.76 25.48 -1.82
CA ASP A 48 -1.82 25.71 -2.93
C ASP A 48 -0.45 25.08 -2.65
N LEU A 49 0.13 25.32 -1.47
CA LEU A 49 1.43 24.77 -1.09
C LEU A 49 1.41 23.23 -0.97
N THR A 50 0.32 22.67 -0.45
CA THR A 50 0.19 21.21 -0.32
C THR A 50 -0.02 20.55 -1.67
N ALA A 51 -0.78 21.18 -2.58
CA ALA A 51 -0.97 20.71 -3.94
C ALA A 51 0.35 20.72 -4.71
N GLU A 52 1.15 21.77 -4.61
CA GLU A 52 2.49 21.85 -5.19
C GLU A 52 3.39 20.71 -4.67
N ALA A 53 3.41 20.50 -3.36
CA ALA A 53 4.18 19.40 -2.75
C ALA A 53 3.69 18.00 -3.19
N LEU A 54 2.38 17.81 -3.37
CA LEU A 54 1.80 16.57 -3.90
C LEU A 54 2.23 16.33 -5.35
N HIS A 55 2.13 17.36 -6.21
CA HIS A 55 2.59 17.28 -7.60
C HIS A 55 4.09 17.00 -7.71
N ALA A 56 4.91 17.59 -6.83
CA ALA A 56 6.34 17.29 -6.78
C ALA A 56 6.64 15.82 -6.43
N CYS A 57 5.74 15.16 -5.69
CA CYS A 57 5.84 13.75 -5.34
C CYS A 57 5.17 12.81 -6.36
N ALA A 58 4.65 13.31 -7.48
CA ALA A 58 3.75 12.54 -8.35
C ALA A 58 4.35 11.23 -8.89
N ARG A 59 5.66 11.18 -9.13
CA ARG A 59 6.39 10.00 -9.65
C ARG A 59 7.05 9.15 -8.56
N THR A 60 6.65 9.34 -7.31
CA THR A 60 7.15 8.50 -6.21
C THR A 60 6.27 7.24 -6.12
N ALA A 61 6.85 6.10 -5.75
CA ALA A 61 6.08 4.86 -5.62
C ALA A 61 4.89 4.98 -4.67
N ARG A 62 5.02 5.79 -3.59
CA ARG A 62 3.87 6.08 -2.71
C ARG A 62 2.75 6.80 -3.43
N ALA A 63 3.07 7.77 -4.29
CA ALA A 63 2.07 8.54 -5.03
C ALA A 63 1.38 7.68 -6.09
N GLU A 64 2.11 6.81 -6.77
CA GLU A 64 1.60 5.89 -7.79
C GLU A 64 0.91 4.65 -7.21
N ALA A 65 1.13 4.34 -5.92
CA ALA A 65 0.55 3.16 -5.29
C ALA A 65 -0.97 3.12 -5.43
N PRO A 66 -1.56 1.95 -5.76
CA PRO A 66 -3.00 1.80 -5.89
C PRO A 66 -3.68 2.05 -4.54
N ALA A 67 -4.62 2.98 -4.50
CA ALA A 67 -5.24 3.42 -3.25
C ALA A 67 -6.70 2.97 -3.08
N ASN A 68 -7.34 2.52 -4.16
CA ASN A 68 -8.62 1.85 -4.09
C ASN A 68 -8.79 0.83 -5.22
N SER A 69 -9.87 0.06 -5.16
CA SER A 69 -10.21 -0.90 -6.20
C SER A 69 -10.73 -0.30 -7.51
N TYR A 70 -10.88 1.03 -7.59
CA TYR A 70 -11.38 1.71 -8.79
C TYR A 70 -10.24 2.17 -9.72
N GLY A 71 -9.00 1.80 -9.40
CA GLY A 71 -7.82 2.16 -10.20
C GLY A 71 -7.19 3.50 -9.82
N GLU A 72 -7.69 4.18 -8.77
CA GLU A 72 -7.16 5.48 -8.37
C GLU A 72 -5.88 5.31 -7.54
N SER A 73 -4.88 6.10 -7.86
CA SER A 73 -3.61 6.19 -7.15
C SER A 73 -3.75 6.93 -5.82
N ALA A 74 -2.76 6.77 -4.93
CA ALA A 74 -2.72 7.51 -3.68
C ALA A 74 -2.63 9.01 -3.91
N LEU A 75 -1.93 9.46 -4.96
CA LEU A 75 -1.85 10.86 -5.35
C LEU A 75 -3.22 11.43 -5.71
N GLU A 76 -3.98 10.75 -6.57
CA GLU A 76 -5.30 11.20 -7.02
C GLU A 76 -6.26 11.33 -5.84
N LEU A 77 -6.27 10.34 -4.95
CA LEU A 77 -7.08 10.40 -3.73
C LEU A 77 -6.59 11.49 -2.76
N SER A 78 -5.27 11.71 -2.63
CA SER A 78 -4.72 12.80 -1.83
C SER A 78 -5.12 14.17 -2.36
N LEU A 79 -4.98 14.42 -3.66
CA LEU A 79 -5.41 15.67 -4.31
C LEU A 79 -6.92 15.87 -4.18
N SER A 80 -7.72 14.83 -4.42
CA SER A 80 -9.17 14.92 -4.26
C SER A 80 -9.54 15.30 -2.83
N LEU A 81 -8.89 14.71 -1.81
CA LEU A 81 -9.20 15.02 -0.41
C LEU A 81 -8.71 16.41 0.01
N LEU A 82 -7.61 16.89 -0.57
CA LEU A 82 -7.11 18.25 -0.37
C LEU A 82 -8.10 19.29 -0.90
N TYR A 83 -8.67 19.07 -2.09
CA TYR A 83 -9.68 19.98 -2.64
C TYR A 83 -11.04 19.86 -1.94
N GLU A 84 -11.39 18.68 -1.44
CA GLU A 84 -12.55 18.53 -0.54
C GLU A 84 -12.40 19.35 0.75
N LEU A 85 -11.18 19.46 1.29
CA LEU A 85 -10.91 20.31 2.46
C LEU A 85 -11.15 21.79 2.13
N GLN A 86 -10.83 22.25 0.92
CA GLN A 86 -11.08 23.63 0.47
C GLN A 86 -12.58 23.99 0.54
N ALA A 87 -13.46 23.03 0.22
CA ALA A 87 -14.91 23.18 0.33
C ALA A 87 -15.44 23.06 1.79
N ARG A 88 -14.57 22.76 2.76
CA ARG A 88 -14.92 22.45 4.15
C ARG A 88 -14.14 23.33 5.15
N PRO A 89 -14.34 24.66 5.15
CA PRO A 89 -13.61 25.58 6.02
C PRO A 89 -13.80 25.30 7.52
N ALA A 90 -14.91 24.66 7.91
CA ALA A 90 -15.13 24.25 9.30
C ALA A 90 -14.13 23.17 9.77
N ASP A 91 -13.69 22.28 8.89
CA ASP A 91 -12.67 21.26 9.21
C ASP A 91 -11.28 21.90 9.38
N TRP A 92 -10.96 22.88 8.53
CA TRP A 92 -9.76 23.70 8.70
C TRP A 92 -9.77 24.48 10.02
N ALA A 93 -10.89 25.13 10.35
CA ALA A 93 -11.04 25.84 11.63
C ALA A 93 -10.86 24.90 12.84
N ALA A 94 -11.32 23.65 12.73
CA ALA A 94 -11.10 22.65 13.77
C ALA A 94 -9.63 22.24 13.91
N LEU A 95 -8.87 22.14 12.82
CA LEU A 95 -7.42 21.95 12.85
C LEU A 95 -6.72 23.13 13.54
N CYS A 96 -7.04 24.38 13.14
CA CYS A 96 -6.47 25.57 13.76
C CYS A 96 -6.71 25.60 15.27
N ALA A 97 -7.95 25.31 15.70
CA ALA A 97 -8.28 25.19 17.11
C ALA A 97 -7.52 24.06 17.82
N ALA A 98 -7.34 22.90 17.17
CA ALA A 98 -6.58 21.79 17.72
C ALA A 98 -5.09 22.13 17.91
N VAL A 99 -4.50 22.87 16.97
CA VAL A 99 -3.12 23.37 17.06
C VAL A 99 -2.99 24.44 18.15
N ALA A 100 -3.93 25.39 18.22
CA ALA A 100 -3.97 26.40 19.27
C ALA A 100 -4.08 25.78 20.68
N ASN A 101 -4.92 24.76 20.83
CA ASN A 101 -5.06 24.03 22.09
C ASN A 101 -3.78 23.28 22.49
N GLU A 102 -3.03 22.74 21.52
CA GLU A 102 -1.74 22.10 21.80
C GLU A 102 -0.68 23.15 22.15
N HIS A 103 -0.68 24.27 21.43
CA HIS A 103 0.19 25.41 21.71
C HIS A 103 0.00 25.96 23.13
N GLN A 104 -1.24 26.05 23.61
CA GLN A 104 -1.52 26.47 25.00
C GLN A 104 -0.95 25.53 26.06
N LYS A 105 -0.75 24.25 25.74
CA LYS A 105 -0.26 23.24 26.71
C LYS A 105 1.26 23.15 26.75
N ILE A 106 1.91 23.20 25.60
CA ILE A 106 3.34 22.89 25.46
C ILE A 106 4.13 23.98 24.69
N GLY A 107 3.52 25.14 24.43
CA GLY A 107 4.13 26.25 23.70
C GLY A 107 4.26 25.97 22.20
N ALA A 108 5.21 26.66 21.54
CA ALA A 108 5.52 26.51 20.12
C ALA A 108 6.17 25.14 19.83
N PHE A 109 5.42 24.06 19.98
CA PHE A 109 5.89 22.67 19.88
C PHE A 109 6.53 22.33 18.54
N TRP A 110 6.19 23.06 17.47
CA TRP A 110 6.83 22.92 16.15
C TRP A 110 8.29 23.40 16.12
N THR A 111 8.78 24.06 17.17
CA THR A 111 10.20 24.46 17.27
C THR A 111 11.06 23.43 18.00
N THR A 112 10.46 22.40 18.60
CA THR A 112 11.16 21.38 19.37
C THR A 112 11.34 20.09 18.57
N PRO A 113 12.40 19.31 18.83
CA PRO A 113 12.56 17.99 18.21
C PRO A 113 11.34 17.11 18.47
N GLY A 114 10.76 16.55 17.39
CA GLY A 114 9.53 15.75 17.46
C GLY A 114 8.23 16.55 17.31
N GLY A 115 8.29 17.88 17.22
CA GLY A 115 7.14 18.75 16.94
C GLY A 115 6.39 18.37 15.66
N ASP A 116 7.12 17.98 14.61
CA ASP A 116 6.55 17.52 13.34
C ASP A 116 5.66 16.28 13.50
N ALA A 117 5.98 15.40 14.45
CA ALA A 117 5.15 14.22 14.72
C ALA A 117 3.80 14.63 15.33
N ILE A 118 3.80 15.63 16.22
CA ILE A 118 2.58 16.18 16.81
C ILE A 118 1.74 16.87 15.73
N LEU A 119 2.36 17.74 14.92
CA LEU A 119 1.67 18.45 13.85
C LEU A 119 1.06 17.50 12.82
N ARG A 120 1.86 16.55 12.32
CA ARG A 120 1.41 15.50 11.40
C ARG A 120 0.28 14.67 11.97
N LYS A 121 0.29 14.38 13.28
CA LYS A 121 -0.84 13.70 13.93
C LYS A 121 -2.13 14.52 13.81
N LYS A 122 -2.10 15.82 14.11
CA LYS A 122 -3.29 16.69 13.98
C LYS A 122 -3.80 16.78 12.54
N ILE A 123 -2.89 16.89 11.57
CA ILE A 123 -3.21 16.89 10.14
C ILE A 123 -3.87 15.58 9.72
N ASN A 124 -3.29 14.44 10.12
CA ASN A 124 -3.86 13.13 9.85
C ASN A 124 -5.25 12.95 10.48
N ASP A 125 -5.44 13.43 11.72
CA ASP A 125 -6.74 13.39 12.40
C ASP A 125 -7.79 14.24 11.65
N MET A 126 -7.40 15.42 11.13
CA MET A 126 -8.27 16.25 10.28
C MET A 126 -8.65 15.51 9.00
N TYR A 127 -7.68 14.99 8.24
CA TYR A 127 -7.97 14.29 6.99
C TYR A 127 -8.76 13.00 7.18
N ALA A 128 -8.57 12.27 8.28
CA ALA A 128 -9.43 11.14 8.63
C ALA A 128 -10.89 11.59 8.83
N GLY A 129 -11.11 12.75 9.47
CA GLY A 129 -12.43 13.36 9.61
C GLY A 129 -13.04 13.79 8.27
N VAL A 130 -12.26 14.45 7.41
CA VAL A 130 -12.71 14.86 6.07
C VAL A 130 -13.06 13.64 5.23
N ARG A 131 -12.21 12.61 5.22
CA ARG A 131 -12.46 11.33 4.55
C ARG A 131 -13.80 10.71 4.96
N ASP A 132 -14.05 10.65 6.26
CA ASP A 132 -15.28 10.06 6.80
C ASP A 132 -16.52 10.88 6.39
N LYS A 133 -16.40 12.22 6.30
CA LYS A 133 -17.46 13.11 5.83
C LYS A 133 -17.73 12.96 4.34
N VAL A 134 -16.68 13.00 3.50
CA VAL A 134 -16.79 12.86 2.05
C VAL A 134 -17.45 11.53 1.68
N ASP A 135 -16.98 10.42 2.24
CA ASP A 135 -17.59 9.11 1.97
C ASP A 135 -19.02 9.02 2.53
N SER A 136 -19.32 9.65 3.67
CA SER A 136 -20.69 9.71 4.21
C SER A 136 -21.64 10.50 3.29
N ASP A 137 -21.17 11.60 2.72
CA ASP A 137 -21.93 12.44 1.78
C ASP A 137 -22.15 11.69 0.46
N ASN A 138 -21.09 11.05 -0.07
CA ASN A 138 -21.18 10.24 -1.29
C ASN A 138 -22.09 9.03 -1.14
N TYR A 139 -22.03 8.35 0.01
CA TYR A 139 -22.93 7.23 0.31
C TYR A 139 -24.39 7.69 0.39
N GLN A 140 -24.66 8.85 1.00
CA GLN A 140 -26.00 9.43 1.02
C GLN A 140 -26.50 9.75 -0.38
N ALA A 141 -25.65 10.36 -1.21
CA ALA A 141 -25.98 10.68 -2.59
C ALA A 141 -26.26 9.42 -3.42
N ALA A 142 -25.46 8.36 -3.25
CA ALA A 142 -25.61 7.11 -3.99
C ALA A 142 -26.81 6.27 -3.54
N CYS A 143 -27.11 6.24 -2.24
CA CYS A 143 -28.15 5.36 -1.67
C CYS A 143 -29.50 6.04 -1.40
N GLY A 144 -29.52 7.38 -1.30
CA GLY A 144 -30.66 8.12 -0.75
C GLY A 144 -30.93 7.84 0.74
N ARG A 145 -29.99 7.20 1.46
CA ARG A 145 -30.12 6.83 2.88
C ARG A 145 -29.22 7.69 3.73
N SER A 146 -29.72 8.13 4.89
CA SER A 146 -28.92 8.92 5.82
C SER A 146 -27.69 8.14 6.30
N CYS A 147 -26.53 8.78 6.23
CA CYS A 147 -25.29 8.28 6.77
C CYS A 147 -24.61 9.43 7.50
N SER A 148 -23.95 9.12 8.61
CA SER A 148 -23.15 10.11 9.34
C SER A 148 -21.68 9.73 9.22
N PRO A 149 -20.75 10.68 9.35
CA PRO A 149 -19.32 10.36 9.36
C PRO A 149 -18.96 9.30 10.42
N ASN A 150 -19.63 9.33 11.57
CA ASN A 150 -19.47 8.31 12.62
C ASN A 150 -19.99 6.93 12.19
N LYS A 151 -21.07 6.86 11.40
CA LYS A 151 -21.56 5.60 10.81
C LYS A 151 -20.55 5.08 9.79
N MET A 152 -19.99 5.97 8.96
CA MET A 152 -18.97 5.62 7.97
C MET A 152 -17.68 5.07 8.62
N TYR A 153 -17.22 5.73 9.68
CA TYR A 153 -16.12 5.23 10.51
C TYR A 153 -16.42 3.84 11.11
N ALA A 154 -17.64 3.63 11.60
CA ALA A 154 -18.05 2.33 12.14
C ALA A 154 -18.07 1.24 11.07
N TYR A 155 -18.51 1.51 9.83
CA TYR A 155 -18.41 0.52 8.75
C TYR A 155 -16.95 0.11 8.48
N ARG A 156 -16.03 1.08 8.39
CA ARG A 156 -14.60 0.76 8.15
C ARG A 156 -14.01 -0.07 9.30
N MET A 157 -14.36 0.24 10.54
CA MET A 157 -13.92 -0.56 11.69
C MET A 157 -14.46 -2.00 11.62
N LEU A 158 -15.72 -2.18 11.24
CA LEU A 158 -16.32 -3.51 11.06
C LEU A 158 -15.67 -4.29 9.91
N ASP A 159 -15.31 -3.61 8.83
CA ASP A 159 -14.57 -4.19 7.70
C ASP A 159 -13.16 -4.64 8.08
N THR A 160 -12.43 -3.84 8.87
CA THR A 160 -11.14 -4.25 9.47
C THR A 160 -11.33 -5.45 10.39
N ALA A 161 -12.33 -5.40 11.29
CA ALA A 161 -12.61 -6.48 12.23
C ALA A 161 -12.93 -7.79 11.50
N TYR A 162 -13.75 -7.73 10.45
CA TYR A 162 -14.03 -8.87 9.60
C TYR A 162 -12.77 -9.42 8.94
N SER A 163 -11.96 -8.56 8.33
CA SER A 163 -10.71 -8.97 7.66
C SER A 163 -9.75 -9.67 8.62
N ASP A 164 -9.62 -9.17 9.85
CA ASP A 164 -8.82 -9.79 10.89
C ASP A 164 -9.39 -11.13 11.36
N ILE A 165 -10.70 -11.22 11.56
CA ILE A 165 -11.36 -12.49 11.91
C ILE A 165 -11.18 -13.52 10.79
N ALA A 166 -11.33 -13.10 9.53
CA ALA A 166 -11.12 -13.95 8.36
C ALA A 166 -9.69 -14.49 8.30
N ARG A 167 -8.69 -13.63 8.54
CA ARG A 167 -7.28 -14.05 8.64
C ARG A 167 -7.06 -15.05 9.77
N LEU A 168 -7.59 -14.79 10.96
CA LEU A 168 -7.50 -15.70 12.11
C LEU A 168 -8.16 -17.05 11.83
N PHE A 169 -9.31 -17.04 11.15
CA PHE A 169 -10.03 -18.25 10.76
C PHE A 169 -9.26 -19.04 9.69
N GLY A 170 -8.64 -18.36 8.72
CA GLY A 170 -7.76 -18.98 7.72
C GLY A 170 -6.56 -19.68 8.36
N ALA A 171 -5.95 -19.06 9.37
CA ALA A 171 -4.83 -19.60 10.15
C ALA A 171 -5.26 -20.25 11.48
N TRP A 172 -6.44 -20.88 11.54
CA TRP A 172 -7.03 -21.33 12.82
C TRP A 172 -6.15 -22.28 13.63
N ARG A 173 -5.28 -23.07 12.99
CA ARG A 173 -4.38 -24.00 13.68
C ARG A 173 -3.35 -23.27 14.52
N GLU A 174 -2.79 -22.19 13.98
CA GLU A 174 -1.78 -21.34 14.63
C GLU A 174 -2.42 -20.46 15.72
N HIS A 175 -3.69 -20.10 15.53
CA HIS A 175 -4.43 -19.22 16.42
C HIS A 175 -5.58 -19.91 17.17
N ALA A 176 -5.47 -21.22 17.42
CA ALA A 176 -6.58 -22.04 17.93
C ALA A 176 -7.21 -21.49 19.21
N GLY A 177 -6.39 -20.98 20.15
CA GLY A 177 -6.88 -20.37 21.39
C GLY A 177 -7.69 -19.09 21.16
N GLN A 178 -7.27 -18.24 20.22
CA GLN A 178 -7.99 -17.01 19.89
C GLN A 178 -9.26 -17.31 19.08
N VAL A 179 -9.20 -18.26 18.14
CA VAL A 179 -10.38 -18.72 17.39
C VAL A 179 -11.42 -19.34 18.33
N ALA A 180 -11.00 -20.14 19.32
CA ALA A 180 -11.89 -20.68 20.34
C ALA A 180 -12.58 -19.57 21.17
N ALA A 181 -11.84 -18.51 21.53
CA ALA A 181 -12.41 -17.36 22.22
C ALA A 181 -13.46 -16.61 21.37
N ILE A 182 -13.18 -16.40 20.08
CA ILE A 182 -14.11 -15.75 19.13
C ILE A 182 -15.38 -16.58 18.96
N LEU A 183 -15.24 -17.90 18.75
CA LEU A 183 -16.38 -18.81 18.60
C LEU A 183 -17.12 -19.04 19.91
N GLY A 184 -16.49 -18.80 21.06
CA GLY A 184 -17.04 -19.05 22.40
C GLY A 184 -17.18 -20.53 22.72
N ARG A 185 -16.36 -21.38 22.10
CA ARG A 185 -16.33 -22.84 22.32
C ARG A 185 -14.94 -23.38 22.03
N GLU A 186 -14.64 -24.54 22.58
CA GLU A 186 -13.37 -25.24 22.29
C GLU A 186 -13.30 -25.66 20.81
N VAL A 187 -12.08 -25.61 20.26
CA VAL A 187 -11.76 -25.94 18.87
C VAL A 187 -10.82 -27.15 18.88
N VAL A 188 -11.40 -28.34 18.74
CA VAL A 188 -10.67 -29.63 18.70
C VAL A 188 -10.38 -30.06 17.26
N ALA A 189 -11.19 -29.58 16.30
CA ALA A 189 -11.07 -29.84 14.88
C ALA A 189 -11.44 -28.58 14.09
N MET A 190 -11.25 -28.60 12.76
CA MET A 190 -11.55 -27.46 11.89
C MET A 190 -12.98 -26.94 12.13
N PRO A 191 -13.16 -25.69 12.58
CA PRO A 191 -14.49 -25.13 12.79
C PRO A 191 -15.27 -25.02 11.49
N ILE A 192 -16.56 -25.33 11.52
CA ILE A 192 -17.43 -25.18 10.33
C ILE A 192 -17.56 -23.71 9.91
N GLU A 193 -17.46 -22.79 10.87
CA GLU A 193 -17.52 -21.35 10.68
C GLU A 193 -16.36 -20.84 9.81
N VAL A 194 -15.17 -21.44 9.94
CA VAL A 194 -14.01 -21.15 9.08
C VAL A 194 -14.33 -21.45 7.62
N ARG A 195 -15.15 -22.48 7.35
CA ARG A 195 -15.57 -22.85 5.99
C ARG A 195 -16.76 -22.03 5.48
N GLN A 196 -17.63 -21.57 6.39
CA GLN A 196 -18.87 -20.89 6.04
C GLN A 196 -18.71 -19.37 5.85
N MET A 197 -17.76 -18.75 6.55
CA MET A 197 -17.57 -17.30 6.48
C MET A 197 -16.87 -16.92 5.17
N ARG A 198 -17.67 -16.56 4.17
CA ARG A 198 -17.19 -16.21 2.81
C ARG A 198 -17.20 -14.71 2.51
N SER A 199 -18.01 -13.95 3.23
CA SER A 199 -18.15 -12.51 3.08
C SER A 199 -18.44 -11.85 4.43
N ILE A 200 -18.28 -10.52 4.49
CA ILE A 200 -18.56 -9.77 5.71
C ILE A 200 -20.02 -9.87 6.17
N GLY A 201 -20.97 -10.01 5.24
CA GLY A 201 -22.39 -10.20 5.56
C GLY A 201 -22.68 -11.51 6.31
N THR A 202 -21.80 -12.50 6.20
CA THR A 202 -21.89 -13.77 6.96
C THR A 202 -21.16 -13.74 8.30
N CYS A 203 -20.43 -12.66 8.59
CA CYS A 203 -19.75 -12.49 9.86
C CYS A 203 -20.76 -12.19 10.97
N LYS A 204 -20.74 -12.97 12.04
CA LYS A 204 -21.65 -12.76 13.18
C LYS A 204 -21.19 -11.57 14.03
N ALA A 205 -22.13 -10.75 14.46
CA ALA A 205 -21.87 -9.60 15.33
C ALA A 205 -21.23 -10.02 16.67
N GLU A 206 -21.60 -11.19 17.19
CA GLU A 206 -21.02 -11.78 18.39
C GLU A 206 -19.53 -12.11 18.21
N TRP A 207 -19.11 -12.50 17.00
CA TRP A 207 -17.71 -12.76 16.70
C TRP A 207 -16.90 -11.47 16.73
N VAL A 208 -17.43 -10.36 16.21
CA VAL A 208 -16.77 -9.05 16.28
C VAL A 208 -16.57 -8.60 17.73
N LEU A 209 -17.59 -8.80 18.58
CA LEU A 209 -17.50 -8.45 20.01
C LEU A 209 -16.44 -9.29 20.72
N ARG A 210 -16.48 -10.62 20.56
CA ARG A 210 -15.52 -11.53 21.20
C ARG A 210 -14.12 -11.41 20.63
N TRP A 211 -13.99 -11.12 19.34
CA TRP A 211 -12.70 -10.78 18.73
C TRP A 211 -12.12 -9.55 19.41
N SER A 212 -12.89 -8.46 19.52
CA SER A 212 -12.42 -7.25 20.19
C SER A 212 -12.06 -7.47 21.65
N GLU A 213 -12.75 -8.36 22.36
CA GLU A 213 -12.42 -8.75 23.74
C GLU A 213 -11.13 -9.58 23.79
N SER A 214 -10.97 -10.53 22.86
CA SER A 214 -9.81 -11.44 22.79
C SER A 214 -8.49 -10.71 22.56
N LEU A 215 -8.49 -9.55 21.90
CA LEU A 215 -7.27 -8.80 21.59
C LEU A 215 -6.45 -8.43 22.84
N GLU A 216 -7.10 -8.19 23.97
CA GLU A 216 -6.37 -7.90 25.22
C GLU A 216 -5.54 -9.12 25.66
N ARG A 217 -6.13 -10.30 25.55
CA ARG A 217 -5.50 -11.57 25.95
C ARG A 217 -4.40 -12.03 24.99
N PHE A 218 -4.60 -11.86 23.68
CA PHE A 218 -3.74 -12.45 22.64
C PHE A 218 -2.85 -11.44 21.92
N GLY A 219 -3.18 -10.15 21.94
CA GLY A 219 -2.43 -9.06 21.30
C GLY A 219 -1.87 -8.02 22.26
N GLY A 220 -2.12 -8.15 23.57
CA GLY A 220 -1.55 -7.29 24.61
C GLY A 220 -2.22 -5.91 24.76
N GLY A 221 -3.34 -5.65 24.06
CA GLY A 221 -4.06 -4.38 24.13
C GLY A 221 -5.56 -4.54 23.94
N ALA A 222 -6.36 -3.73 24.65
CA ALA A 222 -7.81 -3.75 24.54
C ALA A 222 -8.26 -3.48 23.10
N GLY A 223 -9.14 -4.32 22.56
CA GLY A 223 -9.67 -4.13 21.22
C GLY A 223 -10.59 -2.92 21.08
N PRO A 224 -10.93 -2.52 19.84
CA PRO A 224 -11.57 -1.23 19.55
C PRO A 224 -12.90 -1.01 20.27
N LEU A 225 -13.73 -2.05 20.41
CA LEU A 225 -15.03 -1.99 21.09
C LEU A 225 -14.91 -2.02 22.63
N HIS A 226 -13.74 -2.38 23.16
CA HIS A 226 -13.47 -2.51 24.59
C HIS A 226 -12.60 -1.36 25.14
N THR A 227 -12.25 -0.39 24.30
CA THR A 227 -11.60 0.86 24.72
C THR A 227 -12.58 1.81 25.43
N ARG A 228 -12.05 2.83 26.12
CA ARG A 228 -12.85 3.91 26.72
C ARG A 228 -13.38 4.93 25.70
N SER A 229 -13.33 4.62 24.40
CA SER A 229 -13.75 5.54 23.35
C SER A 229 -15.27 5.72 23.34
N LYS A 230 -15.72 6.98 23.48
CA LYS A 230 -17.13 7.34 23.38
C LYS A 230 -17.74 6.95 22.02
N ARG A 231 -16.92 6.84 20.96
CA ARG A 231 -17.38 6.48 19.60
C ARG A 231 -17.96 5.06 19.55
N PHE A 232 -17.44 4.14 20.36
CA PHE A 232 -17.79 2.71 20.31
C PHE A 232 -18.69 2.26 21.46
N ALA A 233 -18.87 3.10 22.48
CA ALA A 233 -19.75 2.81 23.63
C ALA A 233 -21.18 2.42 23.20
N ASN A 234 -21.69 3.03 22.12
CA ASN A 234 -23.02 2.72 21.58
C ASN A 234 -23.07 1.41 20.76
N LEU A 235 -21.95 0.93 20.23
CA LEU A 235 -21.89 -0.31 19.46
C LEU A 235 -21.65 -1.54 20.34
N LYS A 236 -20.82 -1.42 21.38
CA LYS A 236 -20.47 -2.53 22.28
C LYS A 236 -21.69 -3.28 22.83
N ASN A 237 -22.76 -2.55 23.14
CA ASN A 237 -23.97 -3.12 23.76
C ASN A 237 -25.12 -3.33 22.76
N ASN A 238 -24.86 -3.24 21.45
CA ASN A 238 -25.90 -3.27 20.43
C ASN A 238 -25.58 -4.26 19.29
N VAL A 239 -25.71 -5.55 19.60
CA VAL A 239 -25.52 -6.66 18.66
C VAL A 239 -26.38 -6.51 17.39
N PRO A 240 -27.69 -6.18 17.47
CA PRO A 240 -28.52 -6.04 16.28
C PRO A 240 -28.03 -4.94 15.33
N LYS A 241 -27.51 -3.83 15.88
CA LYS A 241 -26.95 -2.73 15.07
C LYS A 241 -25.66 -3.14 14.36
N ILE A 242 -24.78 -3.88 15.03
CA ILE A 242 -23.57 -4.42 14.39
C ILE A 242 -23.97 -5.39 13.27
N ALA A 243 -24.91 -6.31 13.54
CA ALA A 243 -25.38 -7.28 12.56
C ALA A 243 -25.96 -6.59 11.31
N GLY A 244 -26.84 -5.60 11.50
CA GLY A 244 -27.40 -4.83 10.38
C GLY A 244 -26.33 -4.12 9.56
N MET A 245 -25.31 -3.55 10.21
CA MET A 245 -24.21 -2.89 9.50
C MET A 245 -23.33 -3.89 8.74
N LEU A 246 -23.05 -5.08 9.28
CA LEU A 246 -22.31 -6.15 8.58
C LEU A 246 -23.08 -6.64 7.35
N THR A 247 -24.39 -6.84 7.47
CA THR A 247 -25.27 -7.18 6.35
C THR A 247 -25.25 -6.08 5.29
N GLU A 248 -25.39 -4.81 5.66
CA GLU A 248 -25.35 -3.70 4.70
C GLU A 248 -24.02 -3.64 3.91
N ILE A 249 -22.86 -3.93 4.54
CA ILE A 249 -21.59 -4.01 3.81
C ILE A 249 -21.60 -5.21 2.86
N GLY A 250 -22.05 -6.38 3.35
CA GLY A 250 -22.08 -7.63 2.56
C GLY A 250 -23.01 -7.56 1.35
N ASP A 251 -24.19 -6.97 1.50
CA ASP A 251 -25.15 -6.77 0.41
C ASP A 251 -24.53 -5.98 -0.74
N TYR A 252 -23.71 -4.97 -0.43
CA TYR A 252 -23.03 -4.19 -1.47
C TYR A 252 -21.79 -4.89 -2.04
N GLU A 253 -21.04 -5.62 -1.22
CA GLU A 253 -19.92 -6.44 -1.70
C GLU A 253 -20.41 -7.40 -2.80
N GLU A 254 -21.55 -8.07 -2.58
CA GLU A 254 -22.19 -8.94 -3.56
C GLU A 254 -22.56 -8.17 -4.85
N LEU A 255 -23.23 -7.03 -4.72
CA LEU A 255 -23.61 -6.19 -5.86
C LEU A 255 -22.41 -5.64 -6.65
N SER A 256 -21.33 -5.28 -5.96
CA SER A 256 -20.08 -4.78 -6.57
C SER A 256 -19.31 -5.91 -7.26
N SER A 257 -19.25 -7.10 -6.66
CA SER A 257 -18.53 -8.25 -7.23
C SER A 257 -19.09 -8.71 -8.58
N ASN A 258 -20.39 -8.48 -8.81
CA ASN A 258 -21.06 -8.80 -10.07
C ASN A 258 -20.68 -7.86 -11.23
N ARG A 259 -20.07 -6.70 -10.96
CA ARG A 259 -19.66 -5.71 -11.99
C ARG A 259 -18.15 -5.67 -12.22
N ASP A 260 -17.36 -6.12 -11.26
CA ASP A 260 -15.89 -6.15 -11.32
C ASP A 260 -15.32 -7.27 -12.21
N ARG A 261 -16.15 -8.09 -12.85
CA ARG A 261 -15.67 -9.12 -13.80
C ARG A 261 -15.79 -8.70 -15.26
N ASP A 262 -16.63 -7.71 -15.55
CA ASP A 262 -16.91 -7.30 -16.94
C ASP A 262 -15.73 -6.49 -17.53
N TRP A 263 -15.05 -5.66 -16.74
CA TRP A 263 -13.90 -4.86 -17.22
C TRP A 263 -12.63 -5.68 -17.55
N LEU A 264 -12.48 -6.87 -16.95
CA LEU A 264 -11.39 -7.80 -17.29
C LEU A 264 -11.59 -8.43 -18.67
N HIS A 265 -12.84 -8.54 -19.13
CA HIS A 265 -13.12 -8.84 -20.54
C HIS A 265 -12.78 -7.66 -21.44
N ASP A 266 -13.12 -6.43 -21.03
CA ASP A 266 -12.82 -5.23 -21.81
C ASP A 266 -11.32 -4.99 -22.02
N ALA A 267 -10.47 -5.31 -21.03
CA ALA A 267 -9.02 -5.15 -21.18
C ALA A 267 -8.39 -6.14 -22.19
N GLY A 268 -8.85 -7.39 -22.18
CA GLY A 268 -8.44 -8.40 -23.17
C GLY A 268 -9.01 -8.09 -24.55
N GLU A 269 -10.25 -7.61 -24.62
CA GLU A 269 -10.90 -7.20 -25.86
C GLU A 269 -10.25 -5.93 -26.45
N ALA A 270 -9.83 -4.98 -25.61
CA ALA A 270 -9.08 -3.80 -26.03
C ALA A 270 -7.66 -4.15 -26.51
N ALA A 271 -6.97 -5.09 -25.86
CA ALA A 271 -5.67 -5.59 -26.33
C ALA A 271 -5.79 -6.29 -27.70
N ASN A 272 -6.79 -7.16 -27.85
CA ASN A 272 -7.10 -7.82 -29.13
C ASN A 272 -7.47 -6.81 -30.21
N TRP A 273 -8.25 -5.77 -29.86
CA TRP A 273 -8.63 -4.72 -30.80
C TRP A 273 -7.44 -3.86 -31.23
N LEU A 274 -6.51 -3.57 -30.32
CA LEU A 274 -5.27 -2.86 -30.64
C LEU A 274 -4.36 -3.72 -31.53
N GLU A 275 -4.21 -5.01 -31.25
CA GLU A 275 -3.47 -5.94 -32.12
C GLU A 275 -4.11 -6.04 -33.51
N ASP A 276 -5.43 -6.12 -33.59
CA ASP A 276 -6.16 -6.12 -34.86
C ASP A 276 -5.99 -4.81 -35.63
N LEU A 277 -6.05 -3.66 -34.94
CA LEU A 277 -5.81 -2.37 -35.54
C LEU A 277 -4.38 -2.27 -36.08
N TRP A 278 -3.39 -2.72 -35.31
CA TRP A 278 -1.99 -2.76 -35.73
C TRP A 278 -1.81 -3.65 -36.95
N ARG A 279 -2.36 -4.87 -36.93
CA ARG A 279 -2.34 -5.81 -38.06
C ARG A 279 -2.99 -5.23 -39.31
N VAL A 280 -4.16 -4.59 -39.18
CA VAL A 280 -4.85 -3.93 -40.31
C VAL A 280 -4.04 -2.74 -40.82
N SER A 281 -3.40 -1.99 -39.93
CA SER A 281 -2.55 -0.86 -40.32
C SER A 281 -1.29 -1.32 -41.06
N ASP A 282 -0.66 -2.41 -40.62
CA ASP A 282 0.52 -3.00 -41.27
C ASP A 282 0.16 -3.57 -42.64
N ALA A 283 -0.98 -4.28 -42.72
CA ALA A 283 -1.51 -4.79 -43.99
C ALA A 283 -1.98 -3.70 -44.96
N ALA A 284 -2.22 -2.47 -44.48
CA ALA A 284 -2.62 -1.34 -45.32
C ALA A 284 -1.43 -0.58 -45.92
N VAL A 285 -0.18 -0.90 -45.55
CA VAL A 285 1.02 -0.19 -46.01
C VAL A 285 1.66 -0.83 -47.26
N ASP A 286 1.24 -2.03 -47.67
CA ASP A 286 1.69 -2.65 -48.92
C ASP A 286 0.70 -2.45 -50.09
N ASP A 287 1.22 -1.73 -51.09
CA ASP A 287 0.79 -1.35 -52.43
C ASP A 287 -0.48 -1.96 -53.08
N GLY A 288 -1.34 -1.07 -53.63
CA GLY A 288 -2.10 -1.31 -54.87
C GLY A 288 -3.55 -1.84 -54.78
N ASP A 289 -4.51 -1.00 -55.20
CA ASP A 289 -5.92 -1.28 -55.55
C ASP A 289 -6.80 -2.04 -54.51
N SER A 290 -7.76 -1.31 -53.92
CA SER A 290 -8.78 -1.85 -53.02
C SER A 290 -9.55 -3.02 -53.63
N ARG A 291 -9.22 -4.25 -53.22
CA ARG A 291 -10.02 -5.46 -53.48
C ARG A 291 -10.23 -6.25 -52.20
N ILE A 292 -11.48 -6.66 -51.98
CA ILE A 292 -11.86 -7.56 -50.89
C ILE A 292 -11.21 -8.91 -51.18
N GLN A 293 -10.25 -9.33 -50.36
CA GLN A 293 -9.63 -10.65 -50.49
C GLN A 293 -10.53 -11.73 -49.86
N PRO A 294 -10.65 -12.92 -50.49
CA PRO A 294 -11.29 -14.07 -49.86
C PRO A 294 -10.39 -14.62 -48.74
N ALA A 295 -11.02 -15.19 -47.70
CA ALA A 295 -10.33 -15.71 -46.52
C ALA A 295 -9.27 -16.78 -46.88
N PRO A 296 -8.07 -16.75 -46.28
CA PRO A 296 -7.03 -17.71 -46.61
C PRO A 296 -7.34 -19.09 -45.98
N GLU A 297 -7.23 -20.13 -46.80
CA GLU A 297 -7.06 -21.51 -46.36
C GLU A 297 -5.63 -21.66 -45.84
N SER A 298 -5.50 -22.33 -44.69
CA SER A 298 -4.28 -22.53 -43.94
C SER A 298 -3.28 -23.43 -44.66
N GLU A 299 -2.11 -22.91 -45.03
CA GLU A 299 -0.90 -23.71 -45.19
C GLU A 299 0.31 -22.93 -44.66
N ASP A 300 1.04 -23.60 -43.77
CA ASP A 300 2.34 -23.21 -43.23
C ASP A 300 3.35 -22.99 -44.36
N ASP A 301 4.17 -21.95 -44.28
CA ASP A 301 5.61 -22.14 -44.45
C ASP A 301 6.42 -20.98 -43.88
N ALA A 302 7.49 -21.38 -43.19
CA ALA A 302 8.44 -20.54 -42.50
C ALA A 302 9.48 -19.95 -43.45
N ASP A 303 9.87 -18.70 -43.23
CA ASP A 303 11.20 -18.24 -43.62
C ASP A 303 11.76 -17.22 -42.61
N ALA A 304 13.04 -17.40 -42.32
CA ALA A 304 13.77 -16.84 -41.19
C ALA A 304 14.19 -15.38 -41.38
N GLN A 305 14.09 -14.58 -40.33
CA GLN A 305 14.80 -13.30 -40.18
C GLN A 305 15.99 -13.50 -39.22
N ASP A 306 17.14 -12.93 -39.60
CA ASP A 306 18.39 -12.96 -38.84
C ASP A 306 18.21 -12.47 -37.39
N PRO A 307 18.83 -13.13 -36.39
CA PRO A 307 18.72 -12.71 -34.99
C PRO A 307 19.58 -11.48 -34.71
N ASP A 308 19.01 -10.58 -33.91
CA ASP A 308 19.71 -9.48 -33.23
C ASP A 308 20.97 -9.99 -32.49
N PRO A 309 22.01 -9.16 -32.31
CA PRO A 309 23.24 -9.57 -31.66
C PRO A 309 22.95 -10.03 -30.23
N ALA A 310 23.43 -11.22 -29.89
CA ALA A 310 23.20 -11.84 -28.59
C ALA A 310 23.70 -10.95 -27.44
N PRO A 311 22.94 -10.82 -26.34
CA PRO A 311 23.39 -10.12 -25.15
C PRO A 311 24.69 -10.75 -24.61
N GLU A 312 25.62 -9.91 -24.15
CA GLU A 312 26.85 -10.36 -23.48
C GLU A 312 26.50 -11.38 -22.38
N ALA A 313 27.14 -12.55 -22.44
CA ALA A 313 26.87 -13.64 -21.52
C ALA A 313 27.12 -13.20 -20.07
N ALA A 314 26.10 -13.35 -19.23
CA ALA A 314 26.20 -13.06 -17.80
C ALA A 314 27.32 -13.91 -17.16
N PRO A 315 28.14 -13.33 -16.26
CA PRO A 315 29.20 -14.06 -15.58
C PRO A 315 28.65 -15.25 -14.79
N GLU A 316 29.36 -16.39 -14.84
CA GLU A 316 28.93 -17.62 -14.16
C GLU A 316 28.72 -17.37 -12.65
N PRO A 317 27.61 -17.85 -12.07
CA PRO A 317 27.31 -17.64 -10.66
C PRO A 317 28.35 -18.34 -9.77
N GLU A 318 28.86 -17.64 -8.76
CA GLU A 318 29.64 -18.29 -7.71
C GLU A 318 28.73 -19.28 -6.93
N PRO A 319 29.21 -20.49 -6.61
CA PRO A 319 28.42 -21.45 -5.85
C PRO A 319 28.23 -20.95 -4.40
N TYR A 320 26.99 -20.59 -4.06
CA TYR A 320 26.61 -20.18 -2.70
C TYR A 320 26.08 -21.36 -1.88
N ASP A 321 26.42 -21.40 -0.59
CA ASP A 321 25.89 -22.42 0.32
C ASP A 321 24.45 -22.09 0.74
N SER A 322 23.49 -22.82 0.17
CA SER A 322 22.06 -22.70 0.48
C SER A 322 21.72 -22.85 1.96
N ALA A 323 22.54 -23.54 2.75
CA ALA A 323 22.33 -23.69 4.19
C ALA A 323 22.43 -22.34 4.94
N ILE A 324 23.27 -21.41 4.45
CA ILE A 324 23.45 -20.09 5.06
C ILE A 324 22.18 -19.24 4.89
N ALA A 325 21.56 -19.26 3.71
CA ALA A 325 20.32 -18.52 3.45
C ALA A 325 19.19 -19.01 4.38
N VAL A 326 19.04 -20.32 4.54
CA VAL A 326 18.04 -20.92 5.44
C VAL A 326 18.27 -20.51 6.90
N SER A 327 19.53 -20.42 7.35
CA SER A 327 19.86 -19.98 8.72
C SER A 327 19.44 -18.53 9.02
N LEU A 328 19.22 -17.72 7.97
CA LEU A 328 18.80 -16.33 8.05
C LEU A 328 17.31 -16.13 7.75
N SER A 329 16.54 -17.24 7.66
CA SER A 329 15.14 -17.25 7.23
C SER A 329 14.91 -16.74 5.80
N LEU A 330 15.94 -16.76 4.96
CA LEU A 330 15.84 -16.45 3.53
C LEU A 330 15.56 -17.72 2.71
N PRO A 331 14.97 -17.61 1.50
CA PRO A 331 14.79 -18.75 0.61
C PRO A 331 16.12 -19.49 0.34
N PRO A 332 16.14 -20.84 0.25
CA PRO A 332 17.38 -21.60 0.05
C PRO A 332 18.17 -21.20 -1.20
N ARG A 333 17.48 -20.74 -2.24
CA ARG A 333 18.05 -20.29 -3.52
C ARG A 333 18.18 -18.76 -3.62
N PHE A 334 18.09 -18.04 -2.51
CA PHE A 334 18.08 -16.58 -2.51
C PHE A 334 19.26 -15.98 -3.27
N MET A 335 20.49 -16.42 -2.98
CA MET A 335 21.70 -15.88 -3.63
C MET A 335 21.78 -16.18 -5.13
N GLU A 336 21.30 -17.35 -5.56
CA GLU A 336 21.23 -17.72 -6.98
C GLU A 336 20.22 -16.84 -7.73
N LEU A 337 19.03 -16.67 -7.15
CA LEU A 337 17.95 -15.87 -7.74
C LEU A 337 18.33 -14.38 -7.76
N ALA A 338 18.93 -13.87 -6.69
CA ALA A 338 19.40 -12.50 -6.63
C ALA A 338 20.53 -12.23 -7.63
N TRP A 339 21.44 -13.18 -7.84
CA TRP A 339 22.47 -13.07 -8.88
C TRP A 339 21.88 -13.04 -10.30
N ALA A 340 20.90 -13.92 -10.56
CA ALA A 340 20.24 -14.01 -11.86
C ALA A 340 19.40 -12.75 -12.18
N ALA A 341 18.79 -12.16 -11.16
CA ALA A 341 17.97 -10.95 -11.29
C ALA A 341 18.81 -9.66 -11.43
N GLN A 342 20.12 -9.72 -11.21
CA GLN A 342 20.99 -8.55 -11.40
C GLN A 342 21.10 -8.19 -12.88
N ASP A 343 20.77 -6.94 -13.24
CA ASP A 343 21.12 -6.39 -14.54
C ASP A 343 22.63 -6.16 -14.63
N HIS A 344 23.34 -7.17 -15.14
CA HIS A 344 24.80 -7.15 -15.34
C HIS A 344 25.25 -6.12 -16.39
N GLY A 345 24.34 -5.61 -17.23
CA GLY A 345 24.60 -4.55 -18.20
C GLY A 345 24.58 -3.13 -17.60
N SER A 346 23.94 -2.97 -16.44
CA SER A 346 23.84 -1.67 -15.78
C SER A 346 25.23 -1.08 -15.45
N TRP A 347 25.34 0.25 -15.53
CA TRP A 347 26.61 0.95 -15.28
C TRP A 347 27.17 0.66 -13.88
N SER A 348 26.29 0.63 -12.86
CA SER A 348 26.69 0.35 -11.48
C SER A 348 27.11 -1.12 -11.28
N ALA A 349 26.46 -2.08 -11.96
CA ALA A 349 26.87 -3.48 -11.94
C ALA A 349 28.25 -3.68 -12.57
N ARG A 350 28.53 -3.03 -13.70
CA ARG A 350 29.86 -3.05 -14.34
C ARG A 350 30.93 -2.49 -13.44
N GLN A 351 30.65 -1.38 -12.77
CA GLN A 351 31.63 -0.74 -11.89
C GLN A 351 31.85 -1.47 -10.57
N LEU A 352 30.89 -2.32 -10.16
CA LEU A 352 30.98 -3.20 -9.01
C LEU A 352 31.26 -4.67 -9.36
N ALA A 353 31.67 -4.97 -10.61
CA ALA A 353 31.83 -6.34 -11.09
C ALA A 353 32.84 -7.14 -10.24
N ALA A 354 33.89 -6.49 -9.73
CA ALA A 354 34.89 -7.11 -8.86
C ALA A 354 34.43 -7.34 -7.41
N CYS A 355 33.26 -6.83 -7.01
CA CYS A 355 32.67 -7.05 -5.69
C CYS A 355 31.74 -8.27 -5.68
N SER A 356 31.68 -8.98 -4.56
CA SER A 356 30.69 -10.04 -4.36
C SER A 356 29.27 -9.47 -4.28
N LEU A 357 28.26 -10.28 -4.61
CA LEU A 357 26.86 -9.84 -4.58
C LEU A 357 26.43 -9.25 -3.23
N PRO A 358 26.77 -9.84 -2.05
CA PRO A 358 26.40 -9.22 -0.78
C PRO A 358 27.03 -7.84 -0.55
N VAL A 359 28.24 -7.59 -1.07
CA VAL A 359 28.86 -6.26 -1.03
C VAL A 359 28.08 -5.28 -1.92
N ARG A 360 27.63 -5.70 -3.10
CA ARG A 360 26.79 -4.88 -3.99
C ARG A 360 25.45 -4.52 -3.32
N LEU A 361 24.75 -5.52 -2.78
CA LEU A 361 23.52 -5.30 -2.02
C LEU A 361 23.74 -4.38 -0.80
N ALA A 362 24.89 -4.50 -0.13
CA ALA A 362 25.24 -3.61 0.98
C ALA A 362 25.47 -2.15 0.54
N VAL A 363 25.99 -1.94 -0.68
CA VAL A 363 26.15 -0.61 -1.29
C VAL A 363 24.76 -0.03 -1.57
N TYR A 364 23.88 -0.77 -2.23
CA TYR A 364 22.52 -0.33 -2.53
C TYR A 364 21.72 -0.04 -1.25
N LEU A 365 21.74 -0.95 -0.28
CA LEU A 365 21.15 -0.76 1.04
C LEU A 365 21.60 0.54 1.72
N LYS A 366 22.85 0.96 1.51
CA LYS A 366 23.42 2.18 2.10
C LYS A 366 23.09 3.44 1.32
N MET A 367 23.05 3.37 -0.01
CA MET A 367 22.85 4.53 -0.88
C MET A 367 21.37 4.84 -1.13
N LEU A 368 20.57 3.81 -1.31
CA LEU A 368 19.15 3.88 -1.70
C LEU A 368 18.22 3.51 -0.53
N GLY A 369 18.70 2.68 0.40
CA GLY A 369 17.92 2.22 1.55
C GLY A 369 17.42 0.79 1.35
N GLY A 370 16.76 0.22 2.37
CA GLY A 370 16.28 -1.17 2.34
C GLY A 370 14.98 -1.38 1.56
N LEU A 371 14.21 -0.32 1.34
CA LEU A 371 12.87 -0.30 0.72
C LEU A 371 12.87 0.45 -0.62
N ASP A 372 13.97 0.38 -1.37
CA ASP A 372 14.03 1.05 -2.67
C ASP A 372 13.31 0.22 -3.73
N ASP A 373 12.43 0.85 -4.50
CA ASP A 373 11.54 0.17 -5.45
C ASP A 373 12.26 -0.24 -6.75
N SER A 374 13.54 0.16 -6.94
CA SER A 374 14.35 -0.31 -8.07
C SER A 374 14.90 -1.73 -7.89
N TYR A 375 14.75 -2.31 -6.69
CA TYR A 375 15.24 -3.66 -6.43
C TYR A 375 14.36 -4.72 -7.09
N PRO A 376 14.97 -5.70 -7.79
CA PRO A 376 14.28 -6.91 -8.18
C PRO A 376 13.67 -7.61 -6.96
N GLY A 377 12.49 -8.22 -7.13
CA GLY A 377 11.81 -8.92 -6.03
C GLY A 377 12.66 -10.06 -5.44
N GLU A 378 13.54 -10.64 -6.24
CA GLU A 378 14.50 -11.68 -5.87
C GLU A 378 15.58 -11.18 -4.89
N TRP A 379 15.80 -9.87 -4.79
CA TRP A 379 16.75 -9.27 -3.85
C TRP A 379 16.13 -9.04 -2.47
N LEU A 380 14.81 -9.05 -2.36
CA LEU A 380 14.09 -8.71 -1.14
C LEU A 380 13.90 -9.94 -0.25
N ASP A 381 14.04 -9.75 1.06
CA ASP A 381 13.62 -10.72 2.05
C ASP A 381 12.09 -10.85 2.00
N PRO A 382 11.52 -12.04 1.67
CA PRO A 382 10.07 -12.20 1.52
C PRO A 382 9.28 -11.90 2.80
N ALA A 383 9.91 -11.94 3.97
CA ALA A 383 9.25 -11.67 5.24
C ALA A 383 9.14 -10.16 5.51
N THR A 384 10.10 -9.36 5.05
CA THR A 384 10.16 -7.91 5.35
C THR A 384 9.81 -7.05 4.14
N GLY A 385 9.98 -7.57 2.92
CA GLY A 385 9.93 -6.80 1.69
C GLY A 385 11.10 -5.82 1.54
N GLU A 386 12.18 -6.00 2.32
CA GLU A 386 13.37 -5.16 2.30
C GLU A 386 14.60 -5.93 1.82
N LEU A 387 15.64 -5.24 1.36
CA LEU A 387 16.96 -5.88 1.22
C LEU A 387 17.43 -6.50 2.55
N PRO A 388 18.15 -7.63 2.50
CA PRO A 388 18.76 -8.21 3.68
C PRO A 388 19.61 -7.19 4.42
N THR A 389 19.49 -7.19 5.75
CA THR A 389 20.23 -6.26 6.61
C THR A 389 21.73 -6.42 6.45
N MET A 390 22.50 -5.39 6.80
CA MET A 390 23.98 -5.45 6.81
C MET A 390 24.54 -6.67 7.58
N GLN A 391 23.84 -7.14 8.62
CA GLN A 391 24.25 -8.31 9.38
C GLN A 391 23.99 -9.62 8.62
N GLN A 392 22.83 -9.74 7.97
CA GLN A 392 22.51 -10.88 7.10
C GLN A 392 23.46 -10.95 5.90
N LEU A 393 23.74 -9.81 5.25
CA LEU A 393 24.67 -9.74 4.12
C LEU A 393 26.10 -10.16 4.50
N ALA A 394 26.55 -9.85 5.72
CA ALA A 394 27.88 -10.27 6.18
C ALA A 394 27.96 -11.78 6.38
N VAL A 395 26.88 -12.38 6.88
CA VAL A 395 26.76 -13.83 7.04
C VAL A 395 26.67 -14.53 5.67
N LEU A 396 25.92 -13.98 4.71
CA LEU A 396 25.85 -14.49 3.33
C LEU A 396 27.22 -14.44 2.62
N ASP A 397 28.02 -13.41 2.88
CA ASP A 397 29.38 -13.25 2.33
C ASP A 397 30.46 -13.98 3.15
N GLN A 398 30.09 -14.66 4.24
CA GLN A 398 30.98 -15.37 5.16
C GLN A 398 32.14 -14.52 5.70
N ILE A 399 31.90 -13.22 5.93
CA ILE A 399 32.87 -12.29 6.50
C ILE A 399 32.34 -11.60 7.75
N SER A 400 33.23 -10.97 8.50
CA SER A 400 32.82 -10.16 9.64
C SER A 400 32.12 -8.87 9.18
N LEU A 401 31.11 -8.42 9.94
CA LEU A 401 30.40 -7.16 9.67
C LEU A 401 31.32 -5.93 9.50
N PRO A 402 32.42 -5.77 10.28
CA PRO A 402 33.39 -4.68 10.03
C PRO A 402 34.09 -4.80 8.67
N THR A 403 34.39 -6.02 8.21
CA THR A 403 34.98 -6.26 6.89
C THR A 403 34.01 -5.91 5.77
N LEU A 404 32.73 -6.29 5.92
CA LEU A 404 31.69 -5.94 4.95
C LEU A 404 31.52 -4.42 4.86
N ARG A 405 31.48 -3.71 6.00
CA ARG A 405 31.42 -2.24 6.03
C ARG A 405 32.60 -1.61 5.30
N LYS A 406 33.82 -2.09 5.55
CA LYS A 406 35.03 -1.60 4.88
C LYS A 406 34.97 -1.82 3.36
N ARG A 407 34.56 -3.01 2.90
CA ARG A 407 34.41 -3.32 1.48
C ARG A 407 33.33 -2.48 0.80
N ARG A 408 32.18 -2.33 1.45
CA ARG A 408 31.08 -1.46 1.00
C ARG A 408 31.55 -0.01 0.86
N ASP A 409 32.22 0.55 1.87
CA ASP A 409 32.65 1.95 1.85
C ASP A 409 33.71 2.19 0.75
N ALA A 410 34.61 1.23 0.52
CA ALA A 410 35.54 1.26 -0.61
C ALA A 410 34.82 1.18 -1.98
N ALA A 411 33.79 0.34 -2.08
CA ALA A 411 32.96 0.21 -3.28
C ALA A 411 32.15 1.49 -3.57
N ILE A 412 31.60 2.14 -2.54
CA ILE A 412 30.92 3.45 -2.66
C ILE A 412 31.93 4.51 -3.12
N ALA A 413 33.13 4.55 -2.55
CA ALA A 413 34.16 5.49 -2.97
C ALA A 413 34.54 5.30 -4.45
N SER A 414 34.74 4.05 -4.88
CA SER A 414 35.03 3.73 -6.28
C SER A 414 33.88 4.09 -7.23
N LEU A 415 32.63 3.99 -6.79
CA LEU A 415 31.47 4.43 -7.57
C LEU A 415 31.46 5.96 -7.71
N LEU A 416 31.65 6.68 -6.60
CA LEU A 416 31.65 8.15 -6.58
C LEU A 416 32.80 8.74 -7.41
N GLU A 417 33.97 8.10 -7.45
CA GLU A 417 35.09 8.48 -8.31
C GLU A 417 34.84 8.20 -9.80
N ALA A 418 33.95 7.27 -10.12
CA ALA A 418 33.64 6.86 -11.48
C ALA A 418 32.44 7.61 -12.09
N VAL A 419 31.67 8.36 -11.29
CA VAL A 419 30.58 9.21 -11.81
C VAL A 419 31.22 10.35 -12.65
N PRO A 420 30.88 10.48 -13.94
CA PRO A 420 31.48 11.48 -14.83
C PRO A 420 31.12 12.94 -14.46
#